data_AF-A0A2M7TKL2-F1
#
_entry.id   AF-A0A2M7TKL2-F1
#
_cell.length_a   1.000
_cell.length_b   1.000
_cell.length_c   1.000
_cell.angle_alpha   90.00
_cell.angle_beta   90.00
_cell.angle_gamma   90.00
#
_symmetry.space_group_name_H-M   'P 1'
#
loop_
_entity.id
_entity.type
_entity.pdbx_description
1 polymer ?
#
loop_
_entity_poly.entity_id
_entity_poly.type
_entity_poly.pdbx_seq_one_letter_code
_entity_poly.pdbx_strand_id
1 'polypeptide(L)' 'KNYVWKVVGGKAKKQEVKIGSEAEDSVEILGGLVEGEMVISEKVSQIKEGQEIK' A
#
# COMPACT_ATOMS: atom_id res chain seq x y z
N LYS A 1 6.97 -4.22 11.17
CA LYS A 1 6.87 -3.00 10.33
C LYS A 1 5.80 -3.28 9.29
N ASN A 2 4.83 -2.38 9.14
CA ASN A 2 3.70 -2.57 8.23
C ASN A 2 3.97 -1.88 6.91
N TYR A 3 3.50 -2.50 5.83
CA TYR A 3 3.78 -2.03 4.48
C TYR A 3 2.53 -2.13 3.63
N VAL A 4 2.41 -1.17 2.72
CA VAL A 4 1.48 -1.24 1.60
C VAL A 4 2.25 -1.18 0.29
N TRP A 5 1.60 -1.61 -0.78
CA TRP A 5 2.07 -1.38 -2.13
C TRP A 5 1.46 -0.08 -2.65
N LYS A 6 2.30 0.88 -3.02
CA LYS A 6 1.86 2.10 -3.70
C LYS A 6 2.23 2.10 -5.18
N VAL A 7 1.49 2.83 -5.99
CA VAL A 7 1.77 2.98 -7.42
C VAL A 7 2.47 4.31 -7.68
N VAL A 8 3.72 4.26 -8.16
CA VAL A 8 4.50 5.45 -8.54
C VAL A 8 4.95 5.28 -9.98
N GLY A 9 4.48 6.16 -10.87
CA GLY A 9 4.82 6.10 -12.30
C GLY A 9 4.44 4.75 -12.94
N GLY A 10 3.29 4.19 -12.56
CA GLY A 10 2.80 2.90 -13.06
C GLY A 10 3.53 1.68 -12.50
N LYS A 11 4.37 1.83 -11.46
CA LYS A 11 5.10 0.71 -10.84
C LYS A 11 4.78 0.56 -9.36
N ALA A 12 4.73 -0.68 -8.90
CA ALA A 12 4.55 -1.02 -7.50
C ALA A 12 5.82 -0.70 -6.69
N LYS A 13 5.63 -0.05 -5.55
CA LYS A 13 6.70 0.30 -4.60
C LYS A 13 6.23 0.00 -3.18
N LYS A 14 7.06 -0.66 -2.37
CA LYS A 14 6.78 -0.81 -0.94
C LYS A 14 6.88 0.53 -0.23
N GLN A 15 5.85 0.84 0.54
CA GLN A 15 5.81 2.01 1.40
C GLN A 15 5.59 1.56 2.84
N GLU A 16 6.52 1.94 3.73
CA GLU A 16 6.34 1.72 5.16
C GLU A 16 5.22 2.62 5.66
N VAL A 17 4.32 2.05 6.45
CA VAL A 17 3.17 2.75 7.03
C VAL A 17 3.07 2.50 8.54
N LYS A 18 2.51 3.48 9.24
CA LYS A 18 2.06 3.34 10.61
C LYS A 18 0.56 3.06 10.57
N ILE A 19 0.14 1.95 11.18
CA ILE A 19 -1.28 1.57 11.27
C ILE A 19 -1.82 1.93 12.65
N GLY A 20 -3.12 2.21 12.70
CA GLY A 20 -3.90 2.43 13.91
C GLY A 20 -4.80 1.24 14.20
N SER A 21 -6.10 1.50 14.32
CA SER A 21 -7.11 0.45 14.51
C SER A 21 -7.28 -0.43 13.26
N GLU A 22 -7.52 -1.72 13.50
CA GLU A 22 -7.84 -2.72 12.48
C GLU A 22 -9.24 -3.25 12.77
N ALA A 23 -10.05 -3.33 11.72
CA ALA A 23 -11.38 -3.93 11.70
C ALA A 23 -11.41 -5.03 10.62
N GLU A 24 -12.50 -5.80 10.57
CA GLU A 24 -12.62 -6.95 9.66
C GLU A 24 -12.28 -6.63 8.20
N ASP A 25 -12.77 -5.49 7.69
CA ASP A 25 -12.59 -5.09 6.29
C ASP A 25 -11.73 -3.85 6.09
N SER A 26 -11.10 -3.31 7.15
CA SER A 26 -10.37 -2.06 7.05
C SER A 26 -9.23 -1.91 8.06
N VAL A 27 -8.20 -1.17 7.65
CA VAL A 27 -7.07 -0.80 8.51
C VAL A 27 -6.87 0.70 8.44
N GLU A 28 -6.82 1.34 9.60
CA GLU A 28 -6.54 2.76 9.72
C GLU A 28 -5.05 3.04 9.47
N ILE A 29 -4.75 4.04 8.64
CA ILE A 29 -3.39 4.50 8.38
C ILE A 29 -3.15 5.82 9.12
N LEU A 30 -2.20 5.81 10.06
CA LEU A 30 -1.81 6.99 10.85
C LEU A 30 -0.62 7.75 10.25
N GLY A 31 0.05 7.18 9.25
CA GLY A 31 1.15 7.86 8.56
C GLY A 31 1.91 6.96 7.59
N GLY A 32 2.77 7.59 6.78
CA GLY A 32 3.54 6.93 5.72
C GLY A 32 2.88 6.95 4.34
N LEU A 33 1.69 7.53 4.23
CA LEU A 33 1.00 7.85 2.98
C LEU A 33 0.53 9.30 3.00
N VAL A 34 0.28 9.86 1.82
CA VAL A 34 -0.42 11.13 1.65
C VAL A 34 -1.72 10.93 0.87
N GLU A 35 -2.70 11.82 1.10
CA GLU A 35 -3.96 11.77 0.36
C GLU A 35 -3.72 11.89 -1.15
N GLY A 36 -4.48 11.11 -1.91
CA GLY A 36 -4.34 11.01 -3.37
C GLY A 36 -3.32 9.97 -3.86
N GLU A 37 -2.52 9.35 -2.98
CA GLU A 37 -1.69 8.20 -3.36
C GLU A 37 -2.55 6.96 -3.63
N MET A 38 -2.27 6.28 -4.75
CA MET A 38 -2.89 5.00 -5.08
C MET A 38 -2.17 3.85 -4.40
N VAL A 39 -2.93 3.00 -3.74
CA VAL A 39 -2.45 1.77 -3.09
C VAL A 39 -3.12 0.54 -3.70
N ILE A 40 -2.42 -0.59 -3.65
CA ILE A 40 -2.92 -1.88 -4.12
C ILE A 40 -3.47 -2.64 -2.91
N SER A 41 -4.78 -2.89 -2.88
CA SER A 41 -5.46 -3.63 -1.81
C SER A 41 -5.73 -5.09 -2.16
N GLU A 42 -5.66 -5.48 -3.43
CA GLU A 42 -5.97 -6.83 -3.90
C GLU A 42 -4.72 -7.58 -4.40
N LYS A 43 -4.72 -8.92 -4.24
CA LYS A 43 -3.66 -9.81 -4.73
C LYS A 43 -2.23 -9.39 -4.31
N VAL A 44 -2.11 -8.73 -3.15
CA VAL A 44 -0.85 -8.14 -2.65
C VAL A 44 0.29 -9.14 -2.47
N SER A 45 -0.02 -10.43 -2.30
CA SER A 45 0.95 -11.53 -2.19
C SER A 45 1.66 -11.86 -3.51
N GLN A 46 1.12 -11.43 -4.64
CA GLN A 46 1.66 -11.68 -5.98
C GLN A 46 2.52 -10.52 -6.50
N ILE A 47 2.48 -9.37 -5.82
CA ILE A 47 3.17 -8.15 -6.25
C ILE A 47 4.65 -8.18 -5.84
N LYS A 48 5.51 -7.71 -6.73
CA LYS A 48 6.95 -7.54 -6.50
C LYS A 48 7.35 -6.06 -6.63
N GLU A 49 8.44 -5.68 -5.96
CA GLU A 49 9.01 -4.34 -6.07
C GLU A 49 9.34 -4.02 -7.54
N GLY A 50 8.91 -2.84 -8.01
CA GLY A 50 9.14 -2.38 -9.38
C GLY A 50 8.24 -3.02 -10.45
N GLN A 51 7.34 -3.93 -10.07
CA GLN A 51 6.39 -4.55 -11.01
C GLN A 51 5.51 -3.48 -11.67
N GLU A 52 5.31 -3.59 -12.99
CA GLU A 52 4.37 -2.73 -13.70
C GLU A 52 2.93 -3.05 -13.29
N ILE A 53 2.18 -1.99 -12.98
CA ILE A 53 0.76 -2.03 -12.65
C ILE A 53 0.02 -1.39 -13.81
N LYS A 54 -0.91 -2.15 -14.40
CA LYS A 54 -1.74 -1.77 -15.54
C LYS A 54 -3.19 -1.68 -15.12
#